data_AF-A0A950SVH9-F1
#
_entry.id   AF-A0A950SVH9-F1
#
_cell.length_a   1.000
_cell.length_b   1.000
_cell.length_c   1.000
_cell.angle_alpha   90.00
_cell.angle_beta   90.00
_cell.angle_gamma   90.00
#
_symmetry.space_group_name_H-M   'P 1'
#
loop_
_entity.id
_entity.type
_entity.pdbx_description
1 polymer ?
#
loop_
_entity_poly.entity_id
_entity_poly.type
_entity_poly.pdbx_seq_one_letter_code
_entity_poly.pdbx_strand_id
1 'polypeptide(L)' 'MRPVAYSLAALVAVAGIFWAGRESTHGLSAFWEHWWCPVPIVAIVLSLATVLLLARSSNQSF' A
#
# COMPACT_ATOMS: atom_id res chain seq x y z
N MET A 1 -10.73 -8.95 15.00
CA MET A 1 -9.81 -9.13 13.85
C MET A 1 -9.87 -7.99 12.83
N ARG A 2 -11.05 -7.48 12.45
CA ARG A 2 -11.19 -6.33 11.51
C ARG A 2 -10.37 -5.07 11.86
N PRO A 3 -10.36 -4.55 13.11
CA PRO A 3 -9.55 -3.37 13.44
C PRO A 3 -8.05 -3.64 13.29
N VAL A 4 -7.59 -4.84 13.63
CA VAL A 4 -6.19 -5.27 13.42
C VAL A 4 -5.85 -5.28 11.94
N ALA A 5 -6.73 -5.78 11.08
CA ALA A 5 -6.53 -5.80 9.64
C ALA A 5 -6.44 -4.39 9.04
N TYR A 6 -7.28 -3.45 9.50
CA TYR A 6 -7.19 -2.05 9.11
C TYR A 6 -5.89 -1.40 9.56
N SER A 7 -5.46 -1.63 10.81
CA SER A 7 -4.20 -1.11 11.33
C SER A 7 -2.99 -1.65 10.55
N LEU A 8 -2.98 -2.94 10.23
CA LEU A 8 -1.90 -3.54 9.43
C LEU A 8 -1.87 -2.96 8.02
N ALA A 9 -3.03 -2.83 7.35
CA ALA A 9 -3.11 -2.22 6.03
C ALA A 9 -2.64 -0.75 6.05
N ALA A 10 -3.00 0.01 7.09
CA ALA A 10 -2.56 1.39 7.24
C ALA A 10 -1.03 1.48 7.42
N LEU A 11 -0.44 0.62 8.26
CA LEU A 11 1.01 0.57 8.47
C LEU A 11 1.77 0.22 7.18
N VAL A 12 1.28 -0.77 6.43
CA VAL A 12 1.89 -1.17 5.15
C VAL A 12 1.77 -0.05 4.12
N ALA A 13 0.63 0.65 4.05
CA ALA A 13 0.46 1.80 3.16
C ALA A 13 1.43 2.93 3.49
N VAL A 14 1.58 3.29 4.77
CA VAL A 14 2.50 4.36 5.21
C VAL A 14 3.96 3.99 4.91
N ALA A 15 4.35 2.73 5.17
CA ALA A 15 5.69 2.25 4.82
C ALA A 15 5.95 2.31 3.31
N GLY A 16 4.97 1.91 2.50
CA GLY A 16 5.04 2.02 1.04
C GLY A 16 5.16 3.47 0.56
N ILE A 17 4.39 4.40 1.12
CA ILE A 17 4.45 5.83 0.76
C ILE A 17 5.83 6.40 1.08
N PHE A 18 6.36 6.12 2.27
CA PHE A 18 7.67 6.61 2.69
C PHE A 18 8.78 6.12 1.75
N TRP A 19 8.77 4.82 1.42
CA TRP A 19 9.79 4.22 0.58
C TRP A 19 9.67 4.66 -0.89
N ALA A 20 8.45 4.80 -1.41
CA ALA A 20 8.22 5.37 -2.75
C ALA A 20 8.71 6.82 -2.85
N GLY A 21 8.49 7.62 -1.80
CA GLY A 21 8.96 9.00 -1.72
C GLY A 21 10.47 9.10 -1.73
N ARG A 22 11.16 8.26 -0.94
CA ARG A 22 12.63 8.12 -0.96
C ARG A 22 13.14 7.80 -2.35
N GLU A 23 12.51 6.84 -3.02
CA GLU A 23 13.02 6.37 -4.31
C GLU A 23 12.74 7.35 -5.45
N SER A 24 11.65 8.12 -5.34
CA SER A 24 11.33 9.21 -6.26
C SER A 24 12.36 10.34 -6.22
N THR A 25 13.17 10.47 -5.14
CA THR A 25 14.26 11.46 -5.08
C THR A 25 15.40 11.12 -6.05
N HIS A 26 15.51 9.85 -6.48
CA HIS A 26 16.43 9.41 -7.51
C HIS A 26 15.87 9.59 -8.94
N GLY A 27 14.66 10.15 -9.07
CA GLY A 27 13.98 10.34 -10.35
C GLY A 27 13.11 9.14 -10.75
N LEU A 28 12.19 9.35 -11.70
CA LEU A 28 11.28 8.30 -12.17
C LEU A 28 12.01 7.15 -12.90
N SER A 29 13.23 7.38 -13.41
CA SER A 29 14.03 6.32 -14.04
C SER A 29 14.48 5.27 -13.02
N ALA A 30 14.59 5.63 -11.74
CA ALA A 30 14.97 4.70 -10.68
C ALA A 30 14.01 3.50 -10.56
N PHE A 31 12.74 3.67 -10.96
CA PHE A 31 11.76 2.59 -11.05
C PHE A 31 12.09 1.52 -12.09
N TRP A 32 12.83 1.91 -13.14
CA TRP A 32 13.27 1.03 -14.22
C TRP A 32 14.67 0.48 -14.03
N GLU A 33 15.51 1.20 -13.28
CA GLU A 33 16.88 0.79 -12.96
C GLU A 33 16.93 -0.28 -11.87
N HIS A 34 15.94 -0.29 -10.97
CA HIS A 34 15.92 -1.19 -9.81
C HIS A 34 14.60 -1.94 -9.72
N TRP A 35 14.66 -3.27 -9.86
CA TRP A 35 13.48 -4.14 -9.83
C TRP A 35 12.68 -4.06 -8.52
N TRP A 36 13.29 -3.63 -7.42
CA TRP A 36 12.64 -3.46 -6.12
C TRP A 36 11.90 -2.13 -5.96
N CYS A 37 12.21 -1.14 -6.80
CA CYS A 37 11.65 0.20 -6.71
C CYS A 37 10.12 0.26 -6.89
N PRO A 38 9.45 -0.63 -7.67
CA PRO A 38 7.98 -0.71 -7.72
C PRO A 38 7.31 -1.34 -6.48
N VAL A 39 8.05 -2.08 -5.64
CA VAL A 39 7.49 -2.80 -4.46
C VAL A 39 6.68 -1.91 -3.51
N PRO A 40 7.13 -0.68 -3.16
CA PRO A 40 6.38 0.24 -2.34
C PRO A 40 5.04 0.64 -2.96
N ILE A 41 4.98 0.84 -4.28
CA ILE A 41 3.73 1.17 -4.98
C ILE A 41 2.76 0.00 -4.88
N VAL A 42 3.25 -1.22 -5.10
CA VAL A 42 2.44 -2.44 -4.95
C VAL A 42 1.92 -2.57 -3.51
N ALA A 43 2.75 -2.29 -2.51
CA ALA A 43 2.34 -2.33 -1.10
C ALA A 43 1.22 -1.32 -0.79
N ILE A 44 1.29 -0.10 -1.33
CA ILE A 44 0.23 0.92 -1.20
C ILE A 44 -1.07 0.42 -1.83
N VAL A 45 -1.00 -0.07 -3.08
CA VAL A 45 -2.17 -0.52 -3.83
C VAL A 45 -2.85 -1.71 -3.14
N LEU A 46 -2.09 -2.69 -2.69
CA LEU A 46 -2.62 -3.86 -1.98
C LEU A 46 -3.24 -3.48 -0.64
N SER A 47 -2.65 -2.53 0.08
CA SER A 47 -3.20 -2.03 1.34
C SER A 47 -4.55 -1.34 1.11
N LEU A 48 -4.64 -0.48 0.08
CA LEU A 48 -5.90 0.17 -0.30
C LEU A 48 -6.95 -0.85 -0.74
N ALA A 49 -6.59 -1.81 -1.59
CA ALA A 49 -7.50 -2.87 -2.01
C ALA A 49 -8.04 -3.66 -0.81
N THR A 50 -7.17 -3.99 0.15
CA THR A 50 -7.56 -4.68 1.39
C THR A 50 -8.57 -3.86 2.20
N VAL A 51 -8.31 -2.56 2.39
CA VAL A 51 -9.24 -1.66 3.10
C VAL A 51 -10.58 -1.59 2.37
N LEU A 52 -10.60 -1.44 1.05
CA LEU A 52 -11.82 -1.37 0.25
C LEU A 52 -12.64 -2.67 0.31
N LEU A 53 -11.97 -3.83 0.24
CA LEU A 53 -12.62 -5.14 0.36
C LEU A 53 -13.20 -5.35 1.76
N LEU A 54 -12.47 -4.96 2.81
CA LEU A 54 -12.95 -5.01 4.18
C LEU A 54 -14.13 -4.06 4.44
N ALA A 55 -14.13 -2.88 3.82
CA ALA A 55 -15.21 -1.91 3.90
C ALA A 55 -16.46 -2.38 3.13
N ARG A 56 -16.27 -2.97 1.95
CA ARG A 56 -17.37 -3.55 1.17
C ARG A 56 -18.01 -4.73 1.89
N SER A 57 -17.21 -5.61 2.50
CA SER A 57 -17.75 -6.75 3.25
C SER A 57 -18.56 -6.35 4.48
N SER A 58 -18.30 -5.18 5.10
CA SER A 58 -19.18 -4.65 6.17
C SER A 58 -20.53 -4.18 5.67
N ASN A 59 -20.61 -3.63 4.46
CA ASN A 59 -21.86 -3.09 3.91
C ASN A 59 -22.83 -4.17 3.41
N GLN A 60 -22.38 -5.41 3.20
CA GLN A 60 -23.22 -6.50 2.71
C GLN A 60 -23.77 -7.41 3.83
N SER A 61 -23.53 -7.07 5.10
CA SER A 61 -23.96 -7.86 6.26
C SER A 61 -25.32 -7.41 6.85
N PHE A 62 -26.14 -6.70 6.10
CA PHE A 62 -27.46 -6.19 6.51
C PHE A 62 -28.58 -6.84 5.70
#